data_AF-A0A7V6MHW9-F1
#
_entry.id   AF-A0A7V6MHW9-F1
#
_cell.length_a   1.000
_cell.length_b   1.000
_cell.length_c   1.000
_cell.angle_alpha   90.00
_cell.angle_beta   90.00
_cell.angle_gamma   90.00
#
_symmetry.space_group_name_H-M   'P 1'
#
loop_
_entity.id
_entity.type
_entity.pdbx_description
1 polymer ?
#
loop_
_entity_poly.entity_id
_entity_poly.type
_entity_poly.pdbx_seq_one_letter_code
_entity_poly.pdbx_strand_id
1 'polypeptide(L)'
;MIKDVLVDIRTKEIRLAILEDGVVSEIQTEKNQGKSLVGNIYKGKVVRVLPGMQSAFVDIGLNKNAYLYVKDVLPENHDEDNKESTYSGSLPDISEFLRQGQEIIVQVIKDAIGEKGPRITTHVSVPGRYTVFFPHGNTIGISKRITNQEERQRLRQIAASVKPENCGIILRTSSDSIHEDLLIDEINALSSVWETIRKHEKEGNVPRLLYGQQSFIEYAIREHLASSNRFIVNDRETYEKILSLLRDETPDFKKRVEYYNKDYDMFEYYNVQSALKEALSRKVWLKNGAYLVFDYTEAMTVVDVNSGKFVGKTDMEETAFKINIEAANSLVRQIRLRNLSGIIIVDFIDMQKKEHRQKLLQHLRAAVKSDKIQTVVVGMTSLGLVEITRKKVYLPLSNHYSH
;
A
#
# COMPACT_ATOMS: atom_id res chain seq x y z
N MET A 1 -20.87 -1.30 -16.60
CA MET A 1 -19.63 -2.03 -16.30
C MET A 1 -19.82 -2.73 -14.97
N ILE A 2 -19.87 -4.06 -15.01
CA ILE A 2 -19.94 -4.91 -13.81
C ILE A 2 -18.50 -5.17 -13.38
N LYS A 3 -18.19 -4.88 -12.12
CA LYS A 3 -16.84 -5.03 -11.57
C LYS A 3 -16.81 -6.15 -10.55
N ASP A 4 -16.02 -7.19 -10.79
CA ASP A 4 -15.78 -8.25 -9.81
C ASP A 4 -14.34 -8.15 -9.28
N VAL A 5 -14.15 -8.51 -8.01
CA VAL A 5 -12.87 -8.47 -7.33
C VAL A 5 -12.58 -9.86 -6.79
N LEU A 6 -11.41 -10.40 -7.12
CA LEU A 6 -10.96 -11.72 -6.69
C LEU A 6 -9.74 -11.57 -5.79
N VAL A 7 -9.78 -12.17 -4.61
CA VAL A 7 -8.67 -12.19 -3.64
C VAL A 7 -8.22 -13.63 -3.46
N ASP A 8 -7.03 -13.92 -3.99
CA ASP A 8 -6.38 -15.21 -3.88
C ASP A 8 -5.30 -15.17 -2.78
N ILE A 9 -5.55 -15.90 -1.70
CA ILE A 9 -4.65 -16.06 -0.57
C ILE A 9 -3.82 -17.33 -0.78
N ARG A 10 -2.50 -17.17 -0.83
CA ARG A 10 -1.54 -18.26 -0.86
C ARG A 10 -0.59 -18.15 0.33
N THR A 11 0.15 -19.21 0.63
CA THR A 11 1.07 -19.25 1.79
C THR A 11 2.10 -18.12 1.79
N LYS A 12 2.57 -17.69 0.60
CA LYS A 12 3.66 -16.71 0.46
C LYS A 12 3.24 -15.39 -0.16
N GLU A 13 2.01 -15.25 -0.64
CA GLU A 13 1.54 -14.04 -1.30
C GLU A 13 0.02 -13.93 -1.24
N ILE A 14 -0.46 -12.70 -1.31
CA ILE A 14 -1.85 -12.36 -1.55
C ILE A 14 -1.93 -11.69 -2.91
N ARG A 15 -2.85 -12.16 -3.75
CA ARG A 15 -3.08 -11.62 -5.08
C ARG A 15 -4.48 -11.09 -5.19
N LEU A 16 -4.60 -9.92 -5.79
CA LEU A 16 -5.86 -9.24 -6.06
C LEU A 16 -6.01 -9.13 -7.58
N ALA A 17 -7.12 -9.59 -8.12
CA ALA A 17 -7.46 -9.39 -9.52
C ALA A 17 -8.79 -8.62 -9.64
N ILE A 18 -8.80 -7.62 -10.51
CA ILE A 18 -10.00 -6.83 -10.83
C ILE A 18 -10.48 -7.25 -12.21
N LEU A 19 -11.75 -7.63 -12.29
CA LEU A 19 -12.41 -7.99 -13.53
C LEU A 19 -13.46 -6.93 -13.86
N GLU A 20 -13.42 -6.43 -15.08
CA GLU A 20 -14.42 -5.53 -15.65
C GLU A 20 -15.14 -6.26 -16.77
N ASP A 21 -16.46 -6.46 -16.61
CA ASP A 21 -17.31 -7.22 -17.52
C ASP A 21 -16.75 -8.62 -17.84
N GLY A 22 -16.17 -9.28 -16.81
CA GLY A 22 -15.58 -10.62 -16.89
C GLY A 22 -14.16 -10.67 -17.47
N VAL A 23 -13.57 -9.53 -17.84
CA VAL A 23 -12.21 -9.44 -18.38
C VAL A 23 -11.27 -8.86 -17.33
N VAL A 24 -10.12 -9.51 -17.12
CA VAL A 24 -9.12 -9.03 -16.16
C VAL A 24 -8.49 -7.72 -16.63
N SER A 25 -8.63 -6.69 -15.81
CA SER A 25 -8.15 -5.33 -16.08
C SER A 25 -6.93 -4.96 -15.24
N GLU A 26 -6.86 -5.42 -13.99
CA GLU A 26 -5.74 -5.14 -13.07
C GLU A 26 -5.40 -6.38 -12.25
N ILE A 27 -4.10 -6.55 -11.96
CA ILE A 27 -3.60 -7.53 -10.99
C ILE A 27 -2.63 -6.82 -10.07
N GLN A 28 -2.81 -7.01 -8.76
CA GLN A 28 -1.89 -6.55 -7.73
C GLN A 28 -1.44 -7.77 -6.92
N THR A 29 -0.18 -7.76 -6.48
CA THR A 29 0.40 -8.87 -5.72
C THR A 29 1.20 -8.32 -4.55
N GLU A 30 0.84 -8.76 -3.35
CA GLU A 30 1.61 -8.54 -2.14
C GLU A 30 2.28 -9.86 -1.75
N LYS A 31 3.62 -9.90 -1.75
CA LYS A 31 4.35 -11.04 -1.19
C LYS A 31 4.34 -10.93 0.34
N ASN A 32 4.01 -12.01 1.04
CA ASN A 32 4.01 -12.10 2.51
C ASN A 32 5.42 -11.93 3.12
N GLN A 33 6.47 -11.94 2.30
CA GLN A 33 7.85 -11.76 2.75
C GLN A 33 8.33 -10.34 2.47
N GLY A 34 8.67 -9.60 3.52
CA GLY A 34 9.52 -8.42 3.42
C GLY A 34 8.88 -7.06 3.72
N LYS A 35 7.64 -7.00 4.19
CA LYS A 35 7.15 -5.77 4.82
C LYS A 35 7.61 -5.74 6.27
N SER A 36 8.42 -4.72 6.57
CA SER A 36 8.82 -4.41 7.92
C SER A 36 7.58 -4.12 8.76
N LEU A 37 7.45 -4.80 9.89
CA LEU A 37 6.44 -4.52 10.90
C LEU A 37 6.86 -3.33 11.78
N VAL A 38 8.07 -2.80 11.59
CA VAL A 38 8.59 -1.65 12.34
C VAL A 38 7.62 -0.47 12.23
N GLY A 39 7.24 0.08 13.39
CA GLY A 39 6.27 1.15 13.50
C GLY A 39 4.85 0.68 13.81
N ASN A 40 4.51 -0.59 13.55
CA ASN A 40 3.21 -1.14 13.93
C ASN A 40 3.05 -1.17 15.46
N ILE A 41 1.86 -0.81 15.93
CA ILE A 41 1.43 -0.74 17.32
C ILE A 41 0.37 -1.82 17.55
N TYR A 42 0.56 -2.65 18.56
CA TYR A 42 -0.29 -3.77 18.91
C TYR A 42 -0.78 -3.65 20.35
N LYS A 43 -1.95 -4.22 20.64
CA LYS A 43 -2.33 -4.63 21.99
C LYS A 43 -1.90 -6.08 22.15
N GLY A 44 -0.90 -6.33 22.99
CA GLY A 44 -0.33 -7.66 23.22
C GLY A 44 -0.59 -8.17 24.62
N LYS A 45 -0.38 -9.48 24.82
CA LYS A 45 -0.51 -10.14 26.12
C LYS A 45 0.83 -10.71 26.56
N VAL A 46 1.28 -10.37 27.76
CA VAL A 46 2.55 -10.88 28.31
C VAL A 46 2.42 -12.39 28.53
N VAL A 47 3.21 -13.17 27.80
CA VAL A 47 3.22 -14.64 27.88
C VAL A 47 4.13 -15.12 28.99
N ARG A 48 5.32 -14.51 29.11
CA ARG A 48 6.34 -14.91 30.08
C ARG A 48 7.23 -13.74 30.45
N VAL A 49 7.51 -13.58 31.73
CA VAL A 49 8.49 -12.62 32.26
C VAL A 49 9.74 -13.38 32.68
N LEU A 50 10.92 -12.84 32.35
CA LEU A 50 12.23 -13.45 32.59
C LEU A 50 13.14 -12.47 33.37
N PRO A 51 13.05 -12.43 34.71
CA PRO A 51 13.86 -11.56 35.55
C PRO A 51 15.37 -11.71 35.30
N GLY A 52 15.86 -12.95 35.18
CA GLY A 52 17.28 -13.22 34.93
C GLY A 52 17.82 -12.67 33.60
N MET A 53 16.94 -12.35 32.64
CA MET A 53 17.29 -11.73 31.36
C MET A 53 16.75 -10.30 31.23
N GLN A 54 16.15 -9.74 32.29
CA GLN A 54 15.50 -8.43 32.32
C GLN A 54 14.61 -8.20 31.08
N SER A 55 13.81 -9.21 30.73
CA SER A 55 13.00 -9.23 29.50
C SER A 55 11.68 -9.98 29.67
N ALA A 56 10.77 -9.75 28.73
CA ALA A 56 9.49 -10.43 28.66
C ALA A 56 9.18 -10.84 27.21
N PHE A 57 8.44 -11.94 27.07
CA PHE A 57 7.84 -12.35 25.82
C PHE A 57 6.37 -11.93 25.80
N VAL A 58 5.96 -11.27 24.73
CA VAL A 58 4.62 -10.72 24.54
C VAL A 58 4.02 -11.33 23.29
N ASP A 59 2.84 -11.91 23.40
CA ASP A 59 2.06 -12.33 22.25
C ASP A 59 1.39 -11.11 21.63
N ILE A 60 1.68 -10.86 20.36
CA ILE A 60 1.11 -9.77 19.55
C ILE A 60 0.30 -10.29 18.36
N GLY A 61 -0.05 -11.58 18.34
CA GLY A 61 -0.86 -12.21 17.30
C GLY A 61 -0.06 -12.62 16.06
N LEU A 62 1.26 -12.77 16.21
CA LEU A 62 2.16 -13.27 15.17
C LEU A 62 2.59 -14.70 15.48
N ASN A 63 3.14 -15.39 14.48
CA ASN A 63 3.66 -16.76 14.63
C ASN A 63 4.73 -16.91 15.72
N LYS A 64 5.36 -15.81 16.16
CA LYS A 64 6.40 -15.79 17.19
C LYS A 64 6.11 -14.68 18.19
N ASN A 65 6.29 -14.99 19.47
CA ASN A 65 6.21 -13.99 20.54
C ASN A 65 7.27 -12.89 20.34
N ALA A 66 6.87 -11.66 20.57
CA ALA A 66 7.74 -10.50 20.53
C ALA A 66 8.59 -10.40 21.80
N TYR A 67 9.79 -9.84 21.65
CA TYR A 67 10.76 -9.66 22.73
C TYR A 67 10.75 -8.20 23.24
N LEU A 68 10.50 -8.03 24.53
CA LEU A 68 10.48 -6.75 25.23
C LEU A 68 11.60 -6.71 26.27
N TYR A 69 12.46 -5.70 26.22
CA TYR A 69 13.57 -5.52 27.16
C TYR A 69 13.21 -4.47 28.22
N VAL A 70 13.74 -4.58 29.44
CA VAL A 70 13.39 -3.69 30.56
C VAL A 70 13.53 -2.20 30.23
N LYS A 71 14.56 -1.80 29.48
CA LYS A 71 14.75 -0.38 29.09
C LYS A 71 13.65 0.13 28.17
N ASP A 72 12.99 -0.75 27.45
CA ASP A 72 11.89 -0.42 26.54
C ASP A 72 10.52 -0.41 27.29
N VAL A 73 10.54 -0.54 28.63
CA VAL A 73 9.37 -0.48 29.54
C VAL A 73 9.44 0.72 30.48
N LEU A 74 10.65 1.11 30.86
CA LEU A 74 10.90 2.17 31.84
C LEU A 74 10.44 3.54 31.35
N PRO A 75 9.86 4.42 32.19
CA PRO A 75 9.43 5.75 31.77
C PRO A 75 10.58 6.55 31.10
N GLU A 76 10.34 7.11 29.90
CA GLU A 76 11.30 8.03 29.27
C GLU A 76 11.14 9.43 29.88
N ASN A 77 12.16 9.91 30.61
CA ASN A 77 12.27 11.31 31.00
C ASN A 77 12.84 12.11 29.82
N HIS A 78 11.99 12.90 29.15
CA HIS A 78 12.38 13.75 28.01
C HIS A 78 12.64 15.21 28.41
N ASP A 79 13.28 15.46 29.55
CA ASP A 79 13.63 16.84 29.94
C ASP A 79 14.77 17.38 29.07
N GLU A 80 14.57 18.59 28.50
CA GLU A 80 15.40 19.15 27.43
C GLU A 80 16.79 19.67 27.85
N ASP A 81 17.16 19.68 29.14
CA ASP A 81 18.37 20.38 29.59
C ASP A 81 19.32 19.62 30.53
N ASN A 82 19.14 18.31 30.78
CA ASN A 82 20.16 17.62 31.56
C ASN A 82 20.25 16.12 31.25
N LYS A 83 21.47 15.76 30.81
CA LYS A 83 22.19 14.48 30.94
C LYS A 83 21.41 13.24 30.54
N GLU A 84 22.05 12.42 29.72
CA GLU A 84 21.78 10.99 29.64
C GLU A 84 21.11 10.49 30.93
N SER A 85 19.86 10.06 30.84
CA SER A 85 19.22 9.23 31.85
C SER A 85 19.90 7.85 31.83
N THR A 86 21.22 7.87 32.01
CA THR A 86 22.01 6.79 32.52
C THR A 86 21.43 6.56 33.90
N TYR A 87 20.53 5.59 34.02
CA TYR A 87 20.26 4.93 35.29
C TYR A 87 21.63 4.64 35.91
N SER A 88 22.05 5.49 36.84
CA SER A 88 23.36 5.43 37.50
C SER A 88 23.38 4.38 38.61
N GLY A 89 22.38 3.49 38.62
CA GLY A 89 22.24 2.33 39.50
C GLY A 89 21.82 1.07 38.73
N SER A 90 21.62 -0.05 39.44
CA SER A 90 21.08 -1.27 38.86
C SER A 90 19.71 -1.02 38.25
N LEU A 91 19.48 -1.51 37.03
CA LEU A 91 18.15 -1.46 36.41
C LEU A 91 17.15 -2.17 37.35
N PRO A 92 15.97 -1.58 37.59
CA PRO A 92 14.93 -2.23 38.39
C PRO A 92 14.46 -3.50 37.68
N ASP A 93 13.95 -4.47 38.44
CA ASP A 93 13.59 -5.76 37.87
C ASP A 93 12.34 -5.63 36.99
N ILE A 94 12.36 -6.20 35.78
CA ILE A 94 11.21 -6.16 34.88
C ILE A 94 9.93 -6.74 35.50
N SER A 95 10.05 -7.67 36.47
CA SER A 95 8.91 -8.23 37.20
C SER A 95 8.17 -7.22 38.08
N GLU A 96 8.78 -6.07 38.39
CA GLU A 96 8.10 -4.95 39.06
C GLU A 96 7.08 -4.26 38.13
N PHE A 97 7.31 -4.32 36.82
CA PHE A 97 6.50 -3.62 35.81
C PHE A 97 5.55 -4.53 35.04
N LEU A 98 5.93 -5.80 34.85
CA LEU A 98 5.20 -6.74 34.01
C LEU A 98 4.84 -8.03 34.74
N ARG A 99 3.60 -8.49 34.52
CA ARG A 99 3.09 -9.77 35.01
C ARG A 99 2.61 -10.65 33.87
N GLN A 100 2.72 -11.96 34.03
CA GLN A 100 2.16 -12.91 33.07
C GLN A 100 0.64 -12.69 32.93
N GLY A 101 0.15 -12.66 31.70
CA GLY A 101 -1.24 -12.39 31.36
C GLY A 101 -1.62 -10.92 31.25
N GLN A 102 -0.74 -9.99 31.64
CA GLN A 102 -0.98 -8.55 31.52
C GLN A 102 -1.11 -8.12 30.07
N GLU A 103 -2.10 -7.27 29.76
CA GLU A 103 -2.29 -6.70 28.44
C GLU A 103 -1.59 -5.34 28.34
N ILE A 104 -0.75 -5.16 27.32
CA ILE A 104 0.08 -3.97 27.15
C ILE A 104 0.04 -3.48 25.70
N ILE A 105 0.11 -2.16 25.52
CA ILE A 105 0.32 -1.56 24.20
C ILE A 105 1.82 -1.56 23.89
N VAL A 106 2.17 -2.02 22.69
CA VAL A 106 3.56 -2.17 22.28
C VAL A 106 3.76 -1.79 20.82
N GLN A 107 4.90 -1.19 20.50
CA GLN A 107 5.29 -0.83 19.14
C GLN A 107 6.50 -1.67 18.69
N VAL A 108 6.47 -2.19 17.46
CA VAL A 108 7.60 -2.91 16.88
C VAL A 108 8.70 -1.94 16.48
N ILE A 109 9.91 -2.19 16.97
CA ILE A 109 11.12 -1.38 16.68
C ILE A 109 12.14 -2.13 15.83
N LYS A 110 12.10 -3.46 15.82
CA LYS A 110 12.89 -4.30 14.91
C LYS A 110 12.08 -5.52 14.49
N ASP A 111 12.19 -5.87 13.22
CA ASP A 111 11.62 -7.10 12.69
C ASP A 111 12.23 -8.36 13.31
N ALA A 112 11.52 -9.48 13.13
CA ALA A 112 12.03 -10.80 13.48
C ALA A 112 13.29 -11.13 12.65
N ILE A 113 14.30 -11.71 13.30
CA ILE A 113 15.55 -12.13 12.64
C ILE A 113 15.76 -13.62 12.92
N GLY A 114 15.72 -14.43 11.85
CA GLY A 114 15.88 -15.87 11.93
C GLY A 114 14.83 -16.51 12.84
N GLU A 115 15.29 -17.18 13.90
CA GLU A 115 14.41 -17.81 14.89
C GLU A 115 13.80 -16.83 15.90
N LYS A 116 14.42 -15.66 16.11
CA LYS A 116 13.98 -14.68 17.11
C LYS A 116 12.76 -13.88 16.63
N GLY A 117 11.77 -13.74 17.50
CA GLY A 117 10.62 -12.85 17.27
C GLY A 117 11.02 -11.36 17.18
N PRO A 118 10.09 -10.48 16.78
CA PRO A 118 10.36 -9.05 16.65
C PRO A 118 10.69 -8.40 17.99
N ARG A 119 11.47 -7.31 17.98
CA ARG A 119 11.72 -6.49 19.19
C ARG A 119 10.67 -5.39 19.28
N ILE A 120 10.14 -5.19 20.47
CA ILE A 120 9.06 -4.24 20.75
C ILE A 120 9.43 -3.30 21.90
N THR A 121 8.71 -2.18 22.01
CA THR A 121 8.79 -1.19 23.10
C THR A 121 7.40 -0.78 23.59
N THR A 122 7.25 -0.35 24.84
CA THR A 122 6.04 0.34 25.31
C THR A 122 6.09 1.85 25.04
N HIS A 123 7.22 2.38 24.58
CA HIS A 123 7.39 3.78 24.14
C HIS A 123 6.82 3.96 22.74
N VAL A 124 5.50 4.07 22.68
CA VAL A 124 4.78 4.26 21.42
C VAL A 124 5.07 5.64 20.85
N SER A 125 5.31 5.73 19.55
CA SER A 125 5.45 6.99 18.82
C SER A 125 4.75 6.93 17.46
N VAL A 126 4.17 8.04 17.03
CA VAL A 126 3.53 8.17 15.71
C VAL A 126 4.33 9.18 14.88
N PRO A 127 5.11 8.72 13.88
CA PRO A 127 5.93 9.59 13.06
C PRO A 127 5.09 10.35 12.02
N GLY A 128 5.19 11.68 11.99
CA GLY A 128 4.72 12.54 10.87
C GLY A 128 5.78 12.70 9.78
N ARG A 129 5.72 13.78 9.00
CA ARG A 129 6.81 14.28 8.14
C ARG A 129 7.70 15.26 8.89
N TYR A 130 7.11 16.22 9.61
CA TYR A 130 7.81 17.29 10.32
C TYR A 130 7.98 17.00 11.81
N THR A 131 7.09 16.20 12.38
CA THR A 131 7.00 15.95 13.83
C THR A 131 6.96 14.46 14.15
N VAL A 132 7.31 14.11 15.38
CA VAL A 132 7.05 12.80 15.99
C VAL A 132 6.14 13.03 17.18
N PHE A 133 5.00 12.36 17.21
CA PHE A 133 4.03 12.45 18.30
C PHE A 133 4.24 11.32 19.31
N PHE A 134 4.20 11.65 20.59
CA PHE A 134 4.33 10.71 21.71
C PHE A 134 3.10 10.81 22.60
N PRO A 135 2.39 9.72 22.87
CA PRO A 135 1.15 9.74 23.62
C PRO A 135 1.32 9.78 25.14
N HIS A 136 2.54 9.54 25.62
CA HIS A 136 2.88 9.47 27.04
C HIS A 136 4.12 10.35 27.27
N GLY A 137 3.89 11.65 27.45
CA GLY A 137 4.94 12.64 27.68
C GLY A 137 4.35 14.03 27.81
N ASN A 138 5.17 15.03 28.16
CA ASN A 138 4.69 16.42 28.20
C ASN A 138 5.67 17.41 27.59
N THR A 139 6.57 16.92 26.75
CA THR A 139 7.76 17.66 26.31
C THR A 139 7.65 18.03 24.84
N ILE A 140 8.17 19.21 24.50
CA ILE A 140 8.33 19.67 23.11
C ILE A 140 9.81 19.65 22.81
N GLY A 141 10.29 18.58 22.20
CA GLY A 141 11.68 18.43 21.78
C GLY A 141 11.92 19.05 20.41
N ILE A 142 13.07 19.68 20.22
CA ILE A 142 13.50 20.14 18.88
C ILE A 142 14.81 19.47 18.49
N SER A 143 14.83 18.90 17.28
CA SER A 143 16.01 18.28 16.67
C SER A 143 17.27 19.10 16.91
N LYS A 144 18.31 18.47 17.45
CA LYS A 144 19.64 19.09 17.71
C LYS A 144 20.29 19.65 16.44
N ARG A 145 19.87 19.19 15.25
CA ARG A 145 20.34 19.69 13.95
C ARG A 145 19.80 21.07 13.58
N ILE A 146 18.71 21.53 14.22
CA ILE A 146 18.20 22.90 14.06
C ILE A 146 18.96 23.77 15.06
N THR A 147 19.95 24.51 14.58
CA THR A 147 20.85 25.31 15.43
C THR A 147 20.40 26.75 15.61
N ASN A 148 19.61 27.29 14.67
CA ASN A 148 19.09 28.65 14.74
C ASN A 148 18.13 28.81 15.95
N GLN A 149 18.50 29.66 16.90
CA GLN A 149 17.73 29.88 18.12
C GLN A 149 16.37 30.54 17.87
N GLU A 150 16.27 31.47 16.92
CA GLU A 150 15.01 32.14 16.58
C GLU A 150 14.00 31.13 16.03
N GLU A 151 14.46 30.25 15.13
CA GLU A 151 13.61 29.20 14.55
C GLU A 151 13.20 28.16 15.59
N ARG A 152 14.12 27.78 16.49
CA ARG A 152 13.77 26.90 17.63
C ARG A 152 12.68 27.51 18.49
N GLN A 153 12.78 28.81 18.78
CA GLN A 153 11.77 29.51 19.58
C GLN A 153 10.43 29.58 18.83
N ARG A 154 10.44 29.90 17.53
CA ARG A 154 9.24 29.91 16.67
C ARG A 154 8.54 28.56 16.65
N LEU A 155 9.27 27.49 16.32
CA LEU A 155 8.71 26.14 16.26
C LEU A 155 8.18 25.66 17.62
N ARG A 156 8.86 26.01 18.73
CA ARG A 156 8.37 25.68 20.08
C ARG A 156 7.05 26.39 20.38
N GLN A 157 6.90 27.66 20.01
CA GLN A 157 5.66 28.41 20.21
C GLN A 157 4.50 27.81 19.40
N ILE A 158 4.74 27.48 18.13
CA ILE A 158 3.73 26.83 17.27
C ILE A 158 3.34 25.46 17.84
N ALA A 159 4.31 24.60 18.18
CA ALA A 159 4.00 23.30 18.74
C ALA A 159 3.24 23.40 20.08
N ALA A 160 3.58 24.38 20.93
CA ALA A 160 2.92 24.59 22.21
C ALA A 160 1.46 25.04 22.08
N SER A 161 1.09 25.74 21.00
CA SER A 161 -0.28 26.21 20.81
C SER A 161 -1.25 25.09 20.42
N VAL A 162 -0.75 24.00 19.82
CA VAL A 162 -1.59 22.88 19.32
C VAL A 162 -1.31 21.53 19.97
N LYS A 163 -0.29 21.42 20.83
CA LYS A 163 0.03 20.15 21.53
C LYS A 163 -1.10 19.76 22.48
N PRO A 164 -1.64 18.53 22.40
CA PRO A 164 -2.57 18.01 23.39
C PRO A 164 -1.95 17.86 24.79
N GLU A 165 -2.79 17.88 25.82
CA GLU A 165 -2.36 17.55 27.19
C GLU A 165 -1.82 16.12 27.28
N ASN A 166 -0.82 15.91 28.13
CA ASN A 166 -0.18 14.60 28.37
C ASN A 166 0.42 13.91 27.13
N CYS A 167 0.66 14.68 26.05
CA CYS A 167 1.39 14.22 24.88
C CYS A 167 2.71 14.98 24.71
N GLY A 168 3.71 14.32 24.13
CA GLY A 168 4.98 14.90 23.72
C GLY A 168 5.05 15.08 22.20
N ILE A 169 5.82 16.06 21.74
CA ILE A 169 6.08 16.30 20.32
C ILE A 169 7.58 16.51 20.13
N ILE A 170 8.17 15.85 19.14
CA ILE A 170 9.53 16.15 18.69
C ILE A 170 9.51 16.72 17.27
N LEU A 171 10.02 17.93 17.12
CA LEU A 171 10.20 18.63 15.84
C LEU A 171 11.46 18.11 15.14
N ARG A 172 11.31 17.56 13.93
CA ARG A 172 12.39 16.99 13.12
C ARG A 172 13.17 18.06 12.38
N THR A 173 14.36 17.71 11.88
CA THR A 173 15.13 18.61 11.00
C THR A 173 14.32 19.10 9.79
N SER A 174 13.38 18.30 9.30
CA SER A 174 12.49 18.68 8.19
C SER A 174 11.48 19.77 8.53
N SER A 175 11.29 20.11 9.81
CA SER A 175 10.42 21.20 10.24
C SER A 175 11.11 22.57 10.21
N ASP A 176 12.39 22.63 9.84
CA ASP A 176 13.09 23.91 9.70
C ASP A 176 12.44 24.78 8.62
N SER A 177 12.11 26.01 8.97
CA SER A 177 11.60 27.05 8.07
C SER A 177 10.27 26.73 7.39
N ILE A 178 9.48 25.79 7.94
CA ILE A 178 8.16 25.45 7.39
C ILE A 178 7.09 26.47 7.78
N HIS A 179 6.05 26.57 6.97
CA HIS A 179 4.88 27.39 7.27
C HIS A 179 4.13 26.82 8.49
N GLU A 180 3.58 27.71 9.33
CA GLU A 180 2.89 27.36 10.57
C GLU A 180 1.70 26.41 10.34
N ASP A 181 0.87 26.71 9.34
CA ASP A 181 -0.31 25.89 9.01
C ASP A 181 0.03 24.41 8.76
N LEU A 182 1.12 24.13 8.04
CA LEU A 182 1.54 22.76 7.74
C LEU A 182 1.92 21.99 9.01
N LEU A 183 2.51 22.69 9.99
CA LEU A 183 2.90 22.09 11.26
C LEU A 183 1.67 21.83 12.14
N ILE A 184 0.74 22.78 12.18
CA ILE A 184 -0.52 22.66 12.91
C ILE A 184 -1.36 21.50 12.35
N ASP A 185 -1.54 21.45 11.03
CA ASP A 185 -2.30 20.41 10.35
C ASP A 185 -1.73 19.02 10.64
N GLU A 186 -0.41 18.88 10.62
CA GLU A 186 0.25 17.61 10.93
C GLU A 186 0.05 17.20 12.39
N ILE A 187 0.23 18.11 13.34
CA ILE A 187 0.05 17.79 14.78
C ILE A 187 -1.40 17.37 15.06
N ASN A 188 -2.38 18.06 14.47
CA ASN A 188 -3.79 17.70 14.58
C ASN A 188 -4.09 16.33 13.96
N ALA A 189 -3.51 16.04 12.79
CA ALA A 189 -3.66 14.74 12.13
C ALA A 189 -3.08 13.61 12.99
N LEU A 190 -1.88 13.78 13.54
CA LEU A 190 -1.25 12.79 14.42
C LEU A 190 -2.02 12.60 15.73
N SER A 191 -2.57 13.67 16.29
CA SER A 191 -3.43 13.61 17.48
C SER A 191 -4.69 12.80 17.21
N SER A 192 -5.33 13.01 16.05
CA SER A 192 -6.51 12.26 15.62
C SER A 192 -6.21 10.76 15.40
N VAL A 193 -5.03 10.45 14.85
CA VAL A 193 -4.55 9.06 14.73
C VAL A 193 -4.42 8.42 16.11
N TRP A 194 -3.83 9.13 17.07
CA TRP A 194 -3.67 8.62 18.42
C TRP A 194 -5.01 8.40 19.14
N GLU A 195 -5.97 9.30 18.99
CA GLU A 195 -7.32 9.11 19.54
C GLU A 195 -7.99 7.85 18.98
N THR A 196 -7.77 7.57 17.70
CA THR A 196 -8.27 6.35 17.04
C THR A 196 -7.62 5.11 17.64
N ILE A 197 -6.30 5.11 17.83
CA ILE A 197 -5.56 4.03 18.50
C ILE A 197 -6.12 3.79 19.91
N ARG A 198 -6.35 4.86 20.67
CA ARG A 198 -6.86 4.80 22.05
C ARG A 198 -8.29 4.27 22.13
N LYS A 199 -9.14 4.57 21.14
CA LYS A 199 -10.48 3.95 21.02
C LYS A 199 -10.33 2.45 20.76
N HIS A 200 -9.55 2.07 19.75
CA HIS A 200 -9.32 0.66 19.41
C HIS A 200 -8.63 -0.12 20.54
N GLU A 201 -7.85 0.53 21.40
CA GLU A 201 -7.22 -0.10 22.56
C GLU A 201 -8.25 -0.62 23.58
N LYS A 202 -9.40 0.05 23.73
CA LYS A 202 -10.43 -0.29 24.71
C LYS A 202 -11.36 -1.42 24.26
N GLU A 203 -11.36 -1.76 22.98
CA GLU A 203 -12.36 -2.63 22.36
C GLU A 203 -11.72 -3.82 21.66
N GLY A 204 -12.36 -4.99 21.69
CA GLY A 204 -11.93 -6.18 20.96
C GLY A 204 -10.98 -7.11 21.72
N ASN A 205 -10.72 -8.27 21.13
CA ASN A 205 -9.91 -9.33 21.73
C ASN A 205 -8.41 -9.02 21.65
N VAL A 206 -7.62 -9.56 22.58
CA VAL A 206 -6.15 -9.45 22.61
C VAL A 206 -5.56 -10.85 22.35
N PRO A 207 -4.51 -10.97 21.50
CA PRO A 207 -3.73 -9.90 20.87
C PRO A 207 -4.32 -9.35 19.56
N ARG A 208 -4.03 -8.09 19.22
CA ARG A 208 -4.45 -7.44 17.95
C ARG A 208 -3.58 -6.27 17.52
N LEU A 209 -3.61 -5.94 16.23
CA LEU A 209 -3.03 -4.72 15.66
C LEU A 209 -3.94 -3.52 15.99
N LEU A 210 -3.36 -2.42 16.48
CA LEU A 210 -4.06 -1.15 16.74
C LEU A 210 -3.77 -0.09 15.66
N TYR A 211 -2.52 -0.06 15.19
CA TYR A 211 -2.07 0.87 14.16
C TYR A 211 -0.86 0.30 13.44
N GLY A 212 -0.74 0.55 12.15
CA GLY A 212 0.37 0.03 11.38
C GLY A 212 0.06 -0.01 9.90
N GLN A 213 0.92 -0.66 9.15
CA GLN A 213 0.67 -0.89 7.74
C GLN A 213 -0.62 -1.72 7.61
N GLN A 214 -1.65 -1.12 7.00
CA GLN A 214 -2.90 -1.81 6.74
C GLN A 214 -2.63 -3.09 5.97
N SER A 215 -3.34 -4.15 6.35
CA SER A 215 -3.30 -5.39 5.60
C SER A 215 -3.69 -5.11 4.16
N PHE A 216 -3.06 -5.77 3.19
CA PHE A 216 -3.48 -5.69 1.80
C PHE A 216 -4.95 -6.09 1.60
N ILE A 217 -5.51 -6.89 2.51
CA ILE A 217 -6.94 -7.19 2.57
C ILE A 217 -7.76 -5.96 2.95
N GLU A 218 -7.36 -5.21 3.99
CA GLU A 218 -8.04 -3.97 4.39
C GLU A 218 -7.97 -2.90 3.29
N TYR A 219 -6.81 -2.81 2.62
CA TYR A 219 -6.65 -1.99 1.42
C TYR A 219 -7.63 -2.42 0.32
N ALA A 220 -7.69 -3.71 -0.01
CA ALA A 220 -8.56 -4.24 -1.06
C ALA A 220 -10.04 -4.00 -0.75
N ILE A 221 -10.47 -4.18 0.51
CA ILE A 221 -11.83 -3.89 0.96
C ILE A 221 -12.14 -2.40 0.72
N ARG A 222 -11.34 -1.50 1.31
CA ARG A 222 -11.60 -0.05 1.24
C ARG A 222 -11.64 0.45 -0.20
N GLU A 223 -10.69 0.03 -1.03
CA GLU A 223 -10.55 0.59 -2.39
C GLU A 223 -11.47 -0.05 -3.43
N HIS A 224 -11.98 -1.26 -3.18
CA HIS A 224 -12.67 -2.02 -4.21
C HIS A 224 -14.05 -2.54 -3.83
N LEU A 225 -14.31 -2.87 -2.55
CA LEU A 225 -15.58 -3.49 -2.15
C LEU A 225 -16.78 -2.63 -2.54
N ALA A 226 -16.76 -1.34 -2.23
CA ALA A 226 -17.87 -0.43 -2.51
C ALA A 226 -18.22 -0.34 -3.99
N SER A 227 -17.19 -0.37 -4.85
CA SER A 227 -17.32 -0.32 -6.31
C SER A 227 -17.57 -1.67 -6.98
N SER A 228 -17.47 -2.77 -6.23
CA SER A 228 -17.59 -4.13 -6.76
C SER A 228 -19.02 -4.64 -6.68
N ASN A 229 -19.37 -5.47 -7.66
CA ASN A 229 -20.56 -6.30 -7.67
C ASN A 229 -20.35 -7.54 -6.81
N ARG A 230 -19.19 -8.22 -6.97
CA ARG A 230 -18.75 -9.34 -6.12
C ARG A 230 -17.33 -9.14 -5.63
N PHE A 231 -17.09 -9.56 -4.39
CA PHE A 231 -15.79 -9.61 -3.75
C PHE A 231 -15.53 -11.04 -3.27
N ILE A 232 -14.76 -11.79 -4.04
CA ILE A 232 -14.64 -13.24 -3.92
C ILE A 232 -13.29 -13.58 -3.30
N VAL A 233 -13.28 -14.41 -2.27
CA VAL A 233 -12.07 -14.80 -1.52
C VAL A 233 -11.98 -16.31 -1.40
N ASN A 234 -10.80 -16.90 -1.64
CA ASN A 234 -10.61 -18.35 -1.62
C ASN A 234 -10.08 -18.92 -0.29
N ASP A 235 -9.94 -18.10 0.74
CA ASP A 235 -9.50 -18.53 2.07
C ASP A 235 -10.58 -18.27 3.12
N ARG A 236 -10.86 -19.32 3.91
CA ARG A 236 -11.97 -19.32 4.87
C ARG A 236 -11.72 -18.35 6.02
N GLU A 237 -10.50 -18.34 6.55
CA GLU A 237 -10.13 -17.49 7.68
C GLU A 237 -10.23 -16.00 7.27
N THR A 238 -9.73 -15.66 6.09
CA THR A 238 -9.81 -14.32 5.53
C THR A 238 -11.24 -13.90 5.24
N TYR A 239 -12.08 -14.80 4.71
CA TYR A 239 -13.51 -14.53 4.51
C TYR A 239 -14.22 -14.16 5.81
N GLU A 240 -14.00 -14.93 6.88
CA GLU A 240 -14.58 -14.65 8.20
C GLU A 240 -14.06 -13.34 8.79
N LYS A 241 -12.76 -13.06 8.64
CA LYS A 241 -12.16 -11.76 9.01
C LYS A 241 -12.84 -10.60 8.29
N ILE A 242 -13.03 -10.68 6.97
CA ILE A 242 -13.70 -9.63 6.18
C ILE A 242 -15.12 -9.39 6.69
N LEU A 243 -15.91 -10.45 6.90
CA LEU A 243 -17.26 -10.31 7.45
C LEU A 243 -17.27 -9.68 8.85
N SER A 244 -16.26 -9.98 9.65
CA SER A 244 -16.09 -9.43 10.99
C SER A 244 -15.75 -7.93 10.97
N LEU A 245 -14.99 -7.48 9.96
CA LEU A 245 -14.64 -6.07 9.73
C LEU A 245 -15.83 -5.27 9.23
N LEU A 246 -16.70 -5.89 8.44
CA LEU A 246 -17.92 -5.26 7.92
C LEU A 246 -19.07 -5.26 8.94
N ARG A 247 -18.83 -5.59 10.22
CA ARG A 247 -19.91 -5.78 11.21
C ARG A 247 -20.86 -4.59 11.30
N ASP A 248 -20.31 -3.37 11.35
CA ASP A 248 -21.03 -2.11 11.50
C ASP A 248 -21.42 -1.45 10.17
N GLU A 249 -21.03 -2.07 9.04
CA GLU A 249 -21.31 -1.59 7.70
C GLU A 249 -22.68 -2.03 7.19
N THR A 250 -23.18 -1.36 6.14
CA THR A 250 -24.49 -1.68 5.57
C THR A 250 -24.61 -3.16 5.16
N PRO A 251 -25.76 -3.82 5.41
CA PRO A 251 -25.96 -5.24 5.08
C PRO A 251 -25.73 -5.58 3.60
N ASP A 252 -25.81 -4.59 2.71
CA ASP A 252 -25.56 -4.76 1.28
C ASP A 252 -24.10 -5.14 0.97
N PHE A 253 -23.12 -4.56 1.68
CA PHE A 253 -21.71 -4.91 1.47
C PHE A 253 -21.41 -6.35 1.86
N LYS A 254 -22.00 -6.87 2.94
CA LYS A 254 -21.83 -8.27 3.36
C LYS A 254 -22.32 -9.26 2.30
N LYS A 255 -23.41 -8.93 1.60
CA LYS A 255 -23.99 -9.79 0.55
C LYS A 255 -23.10 -9.92 -0.69
N ARG A 256 -22.21 -8.95 -0.92
CA ARG A 256 -21.28 -8.95 -2.06
C ARG A 256 -20.02 -9.79 -1.80
N VAL A 257 -19.74 -10.13 -0.53
CA VAL A 257 -18.57 -10.94 -0.16
C VAL A 257 -18.90 -12.42 -0.29
N GLU A 258 -18.18 -13.12 -1.15
CA GLU A 258 -18.39 -14.54 -1.46
C GLU A 258 -17.17 -15.37 -1.08
N TYR A 259 -17.42 -16.52 -0.45
CA TYR A 259 -16.36 -17.50 -0.19
C TYR A 259 -16.27 -18.48 -1.37
N TYR A 260 -15.13 -18.50 -2.04
CA TYR A 260 -14.83 -19.44 -3.10
C TYR A 260 -14.35 -20.77 -2.50
N ASN A 261 -15.27 -21.71 -2.38
CA ASN A 261 -15.04 -23.06 -1.84
C ASN A 261 -15.23 -24.12 -2.93
N LYS A 262 -14.33 -24.13 -3.92
CA LYS A 262 -14.36 -25.10 -5.02
C LYS A 262 -13.03 -25.83 -5.09
N ASP A 263 -13.06 -27.06 -5.58
CA ASP A 263 -11.89 -27.95 -5.63
C ASP A 263 -10.91 -27.60 -6.76
N TYR A 264 -11.19 -26.55 -7.55
CA TYR A 264 -10.36 -26.08 -8.66
C TYR A 264 -9.92 -24.62 -8.45
N ASP A 265 -8.74 -24.24 -8.96
CA ASP A 265 -8.11 -22.93 -8.71
C ASP A 265 -9.00 -21.76 -9.20
N MET A 266 -9.20 -20.78 -8.32
CA MET A 266 -10.04 -19.61 -8.59
C MET A 266 -9.51 -18.78 -9.76
N PHE A 267 -8.20 -18.55 -9.82
CA PHE A 267 -7.58 -17.73 -10.86
C PHE A 267 -7.56 -18.44 -12.21
N GLU A 268 -7.50 -19.77 -12.24
CA GLU A 268 -7.72 -20.54 -13.46
C GLU A 268 -9.18 -20.43 -13.94
N TYR A 269 -10.15 -20.64 -13.05
CA TYR A 269 -11.58 -20.56 -13.39
C TYR A 269 -11.99 -19.20 -13.96
N TYR A 270 -11.50 -18.10 -13.37
CA TYR A 270 -11.78 -16.74 -13.84
C TYR A 270 -10.82 -16.24 -14.92
N ASN A 271 -10.01 -17.11 -15.53
CA ASN A 271 -9.03 -16.79 -16.59
C ASN A 271 -7.94 -15.76 -16.20
N VAL A 272 -7.70 -15.56 -14.91
CA VAL A 272 -6.65 -14.68 -14.39
C VAL A 272 -5.27 -15.23 -14.70
N GLN A 273 -5.05 -16.55 -14.61
CA GLN A 273 -3.77 -17.15 -14.98
C GLN A 273 -3.42 -16.91 -16.46
N SER A 274 -4.41 -17.01 -17.34
CA SER A 274 -4.24 -16.74 -18.78
C SER A 274 -3.89 -15.28 -19.04
N ALA A 275 -4.61 -14.35 -18.39
CA ALA A 275 -4.33 -12.91 -18.48
C ALA A 275 -2.93 -12.55 -17.93
N LEU A 276 -2.50 -13.20 -16.85
CA LEU A 276 -1.17 -13.01 -16.27
C LEU A 276 -0.07 -13.45 -17.24
N LYS A 277 -0.21 -14.64 -17.83
CA LYS A 277 0.73 -15.15 -18.86
C LYS A 277 0.80 -14.22 -20.08
N GLU A 278 -0.35 -13.75 -20.55
CA GLU A 278 -0.44 -12.78 -21.64
C GLU A 278 0.25 -11.45 -21.29
N ALA A 279 0.06 -10.94 -20.07
CA ALA A 279 0.68 -9.69 -19.60
C ALA A 279 2.19 -9.80 -19.38
N LEU A 280 2.71 -10.98 -19.06
CA LEU A 280 4.16 -11.22 -18.93
C LEU A 280 4.83 -11.52 -20.28
N SER A 281 4.06 -11.91 -21.30
CA SER A 281 4.57 -12.13 -22.65
C SER A 281 5.02 -10.82 -23.31
N ARG A 282 6.08 -10.88 -24.12
CA ARG A 282 6.48 -9.77 -25.00
C ARG A 282 5.40 -9.47 -26.06
N LYS A 283 4.66 -10.49 -26.49
CA LYS A 283 3.67 -10.41 -27.59
C LYS A 283 2.25 -10.66 -27.08
N VAL A 284 1.31 -9.80 -27.45
CA VAL A 284 -0.12 -9.86 -27.09
C VAL A 284 -0.96 -9.93 -28.35
N TRP A 285 -1.71 -11.02 -28.53
CA TRP A 285 -2.53 -11.21 -29.73
C TRP A 285 -3.93 -10.59 -29.57
N LEU A 286 -4.43 -10.02 -30.66
CA LEU A 286 -5.79 -9.53 -30.81
C LEU A 286 -6.69 -10.60 -31.42
N LYS A 287 -8.01 -10.46 -31.28
CA LYS A 287 -8.97 -11.46 -31.78
C LYS A 287 -8.93 -11.57 -33.31
N ASN A 288 -8.61 -10.47 -33.97
CA ASN A 288 -8.49 -10.37 -35.43
C ASN A 288 -7.15 -10.94 -35.97
N GLY A 289 -6.21 -11.39 -35.13
CA GLY A 289 -4.93 -11.94 -35.54
C GLY A 289 -3.78 -10.92 -35.69
N ALA A 290 -4.06 -9.63 -35.48
CA ALA A 290 -3.05 -8.62 -35.21
C ALA A 290 -2.45 -8.81 -33.80
N TYR A 291 -1.37 -8.10 -33.48
CA TYR A 291 -0.74 -8.21 -32.17
C TYR A 291 0.03 -6.96 -31.77
N LEU A 292 0.21 -6.78 -30.46
CA LEU A 292 1.08 -5.78 -29.87
C LEU A 292 2.39 -6.43 -29.40
N VAL A 293 3.50 -5.70 -29.54
CA VAL A 293 4.82 -6.07 -29.02
C VAL A 293 5.24 -5.04 -27.98
N PHE A 294 5.61 -5.48 -26.79
CA PHE A 294 6.02 -4.60 -25.69
C PHE A 294 7.52 -4.74 -25.42
N ASP A 295 8.25 -3.64 -25.61
CA ASP A 295 9.68 -3.55 -25.33
C ASP A 295 9.95 -2.54 -24.21
N TYR A 296 10.78 -2.97 -23.25
CA TYR A 296 11.10 -2.20 -22.05
C TYR A 296 12.51 -1.62 -22.20
N THR A 297 12.64 -0.31 -22.00
CA THR A 297 13.93 0.38 -21.97
C THR A 297 14.14 1.00 -20.58
N GLU A 298 15.29 1.63 -20.36
CA GLU A 298 15.61 2.29 -19.09
C GLU A 298 14.66 3.46 -18.79
N ALA A 299 14.33 4.27 -19.80
CA ALA A 299 13.57 5.51 -19.62
C ALA A 299 12.09 5.39 -20.03
N MET A 300 11.75 4.46 -20.92
CA MET A 300 10.40 4.36 -21.50
C MET A 300 10.02 2.95 -21.94
N THR A 301 8.71 2.75 -22.12
CA THR A 301 8.18 1.53 -22.76
C THR A 301 7.81 1.83 -24.20
N VAL A 302 8.24 0.98 -25.14
CA VAL A 302 7.89 1.08 -26.55
C VAL A 302 6.91 -0.04 -26.88
N VAL A 303 5.83 0.30 -27.58
CA VAL A 303 4.80 -0.66 -27.99
C VAL A 303 4.59 -0.57 -29.49
N ASP A 304 4.69 -1.70 -30.19
CA ASP A 304 4.53 -1.78 -31.65
C ASP A 304 3.28 -2.58 -32.02
N VAL A 305 2.48 -2.09 -32.97
CA VAL A 305 1.21 -2.70 -33.42
C VAL A 305 1.37 -3.29 -34.82
N ASN A 306 1.19 -4.61 -34.92
CA ASN A 306 1.35 -5.35 -36.17
C ASN A 306 0.02 -5.93 -36.64
N SER A 307 -0.26 -5.85 -37.95
CA SER A 307 -1.47 -6.44 -38.56
C SER A 307 -1.47 -7.98 -38.59
N GLY A 308 -0.31 -8.62 -38.48
CA GLY A 308 -0.17 -10.07 -38.41
C GLY A 308 -0.78 -10.78 -39.63
N LYS A 309 -1.70 -11.73 -39.40
CA LYS A 309 -2.38 -12.49 -40.46
C LYS A 309 -3.64 -11.80 -41.02
N PHE A 310 -4.00 -10.63 -40.50
CA PHE A 310 -5.21 -9.93 -40.92
C PHE A 310 -4.97 -9.19 -42.23
N VAL A 311 -5.37 -9.79 -43.34
CA VAL A 311 -5.35 -9.16 -44.66
C VAL A 311 -6.79 -8.78 -45.03
N GLY A 312 -7.11 -7.49 -44.94
CA GLY A 312 -8.42 -6.97 -45.36
C GLY A 312 -8.68 -7.24 -46.84
N LYS A 313 -9.93 -7.53 -47.22
CA LYS A 313 -10.28 -7.96 -48.58
C LYS A 313 -10.38 -6.82 -49.60
N THR A 314 -10.44 -5.55 -49.19
CA THR A 314 -10.78 -4.45 -50.13
C THR A 314 -10.21 -3.04 -49.81
N ASP A 315 -10.02 -2.64 -48.55
CA ASP A 315 -9.43 -1.32 -48.21
C ASP A 315 -8.38 -1.43 -47.10
N MET A 316 -7.10 -1.22 -47.46
CA MET A 316 -5.97 -1.30 -46.54
C MET A 316 -6.00 -0.19 -45.46
N GLU A 317 -6.47 1.01 -45.80
CA GLU A 317 -6.50 2.17 -44.90
C GLU A 317 -7.60 1.99 -43.83
N GLU A 318 -8.78 1.52 -44.23
CA GLU A 318 -9.86 1.23 -43.28
C GLU A 318 -9.52 0.03 -42.39
N THR A 319 -8.82 -0.96 -42.96
CA THR A 319 -8.31 -2.13 -42.21
C THR A 319 -7.31 -1.69 -41.14
N ALA A 320 -6.32 -0.85 -41.49
CA ALA A 320 -5.34 -0.32 -40.53
C ALA A 320 -6.02 0.44 -39.39
N PHE A 321 -6.99 1.31 -39.71
CA PHE A 321 -7.75 2.05 -38.70
C PHE A 321 -8.50 1.12 -37.73
N LYS A 322 -9.20 0.10 -38.25
CA LYS A 322 -9.92 -0.88 -37.41
C LYS A 322 -8.98 -1.65 -36.49
N ILE A 323 -7.84 -2.10 -37.00
CA ILE A 323 -6.81 -2.78 -36.19
C ILE A 323 -6.30 -1.85 -35.09
N ASN A 324 -5.98 -0.59 -35.41
CA ASN A 324 -5.47 0.37 -34.44
C ASN A 324 -6.47 0.67 -33.31
N ILE A 325 -7.77 0.73 -33.60
CA ILE A 325 -8.81 0.90 -32.56
C ILE A 325 -8.89 -0.32 -31.63
N GLU A 326 -8.83 -1.55 -32.17
CA GLU A 326 -8.78 -2.76 -31.35
C GLU A 326 -7.49 -2.84 -30.53
N ALA A 327 -6.35 -2.48 -31.14
CA ALA A 327 -5.06 -2.39 -30.48
C ALA A 327 -5.06 -1.35 -29.36
N ALA A 328 -5.70 -0.19 -29.55
CA ALA A 328 -5.84 0.84 -28.53
C ALA A 328 -6.60 0.32 -27.29
N ASN A 329 -7.68 -0.44 -27.47
CA ASN A 329 -8.41 -1.05 -26.35
C ASN A 329 -7.53 -2.04 -25.59
N SER A 330 -6.82 -2.92 -26.31
CA SER A 330 -5.92 -3.90 -25.70
C SER A 330 -4.75 -3.23 -25.00
N LEU A 331 -4.16 -2.19 -25.61
CA LEU A 331 -3.09 -1.38 -25.05
C LEU A 331 -3.49 -0.79 -23.70
N VAL A 332 -4.63 -0.10 -23.61
CA VAL A 332 -5.06 0.52 -22.34
C VAL A 332 -5.26 -0.52 -21.24
N ARG A 333 -5.83 -1.68 -21.59
CA ARG A 333 -5.94 -2.82 -20.66
C ARG A 333 -4.55 -3.32 -20.23
N GLN A 334 -3.62 -3.49 -21.17
CA GLN A 334 -2.26 -3.97 -20.89
C GLN A 334 -1.43 -2.96 -20.10
N ILE A 335 -1.63 -1.64 -20.30
CA ILE A 335 -1.01 -0.59 -19.48
C ILE A 335 -1.41 -0.77 -18.00
N ARG A 336 -2.71 -0.99 -17.73
CA ARG A 336 -3.23 -1.24 -16.39
C ARG A 336 -2.75 -2.57 -15.83
N LEU A 337 -2.90 -3.65 -16.60
CA LEU A 337 -2.60 -5.01 -16.18
C LEU A 337 -1.10 -5.24 -15.91
N ARG A 338 -0.21 -4.70 -16.76
CA ARG A 338 1.25 -4.74 -16.57
C ARG A 338 1.75 -3.69 -15.60
N ASN A 339 0.88 -2.76 -15.20
CA ASN A 339 1.21 -1.56 -14.46
C ASN A 339 2.38 -0.78 -15.09
N LEU A 340 2.26 -0.48 -16.39
CA LEU A 340 3.21 0.38 -17.09
C LEU A 340 3.17 1.80 -16.51
N SER A 341 4.31 2.49 -16.45
CA SER A 341 4.44 3.81 -15.84
C SER A 341 5.55 4.61 -16.54
N GLY A 342 5.53 5.92 -16.40
CA GLY A 342 6.47 6.82 -17.08
C GLY A 342 6.03 7.11 -18.50
N ILE A 343 7.00 7.22 -19.41
CA ILE A 343 6.75 7.49 -20.83
C ILE A 343 6.49 6.16 -21.56
N ILE A 344 5.41 6.13 -22.33
CA ILE A 344 5.00 5.01 -23.16
C ILE A 344 4.83 5.54 -24.59
N ILE A 345 5.61 5.00 -25.51
CA ILE A 345 5.59 5.35 -26.92
C ILE A 345 4.94 4.20 -27.69
N VAL A 346 3.97 4.51 -28.54
CA VAL A 346 3.21 3.51 -29.29
C VAL A 346 3.33 3.77 -30.78
N ASP A 347 3.86 2.79 -31.50
CA ASP A 347 3.90 2.74 -32.95
C ASP A 347 2.65 2.02 -33.48
N PHE A 348 1.68 2.80 -33.94
CA PHE A 348 0.46 2.25 -34.55
C PHE A 348 0.68 2.05 -36.05
N ILE A 349 -0.11 1.17 -36.67
CA ILE A 349 -0.05 0.98 -38.12
C ILE A 349 -0.31 2.31 -38.82
N ASP A 350 0.53 2.64 -39.80
CA ASP A 350 0.41 3.88 -40.58
C ASP A 350 -1.01 4.10 -41.10
N MET A 351 -1.53 5.31 -40.84
CA MET A 351 -2.82 5.78 -41.36
C MET A 351 -2.57 7.05 -42.15
N GLN A 352 -2.97 7.09 -43.42
CA GLN A 352 -2.80 8.25 -44.29
C GLN A 352 -3.81 9.37 -43.98
N LYS A 353 -5.03 9.01 -43.59
CA LYS A 353 -6.11 9.98 -43.32
C LYS A 353 -5.91 10.66 -41.96
N LYS A 354 -5.84 11.98 -41.95
CA LYS A 354 -5.77 12.80 -40.72
C LYS A 354 -6.97 12.54 -39.79
N GLU A 355 -8.14 12.30 -40.37
CA GLU A 355 -9.36 11.97 -39.64
C GLU A 355 -9.22 10.67 -38.83
N HIS A 356 -8.62 9.62 -39.41
CA HIS A 356 -8.37 8.36 -38.71
C HIS A 356 -7.41 8.54 -37.53
N ARG A 357 -6.31 9.29 -37.73
CA ARG A 357 -5.37 9.64 -36.64
C ARG A 357 -6.06 10.39 -35.50
N GLN A 358 -6.91 11.35 -35.82
CA GLN A 358 -7.68 12.11 -34.82
C GLN A 358 -8.67 11.22 -34.05
N LYS A 359 -9.40 10.35 -34.77
CA LYS A 359 -10.33 9.39 -34.17
C LYS A 359 -9.62 8.41 -33.24
N LEU A 360 -8.44 7.90 -33.62
CA LEU A 360 -7.61 7.05 -32.76
C LEU A 360 -7.21 7.76 -31.46
N LEU A 361 -6.70 9.00 -31.56
CA LEU A 361 -6.31 9.78 -30.37
C LEU A 361 -7.51 10.09 -29.47
N GLN A 362 -8.67 10.40 -30.05
CA GLN A 362 -9.91 10.61 -29.29
C GLN A 362 -10.33 9.33 -28.56
N HIS A 363 -10.27 8.19 -29.25
CA HIS A 363 -10.58 6.88 -28.69
C HIS A 363 -9.65 6.53 -27.52
N LEU A 364 -8.33 6.69 -27.69
CA LEU A 364 -7.34 6.50 -26.62
C LEU A 364 -7.61 7.41 -25.42
N ARG A 365 -7.86 8.71 -25.65
CA ARG A 365 -8.19 9.67 -24.60
C ARG A 365 -9.47 9.31 -23.85
N ALA A 366 -10.44 8.70 -24.51
CA ALA A 366 -11.66 8.20 -23.85
C ALA A 366 -11.36 6.94 -23.03
N ALA A 367 -10.61 5.99 -23.60
CA ALA A 367 -10.29 4.71 -22.97
C ALA A 367 -9.46 4.89 -21.68
N VAL A 368 -8.44 5.76 -21.68
CA VAL A 368 -7.59 5.98 -20.49
C VAL A 368 -8.31 6.64 -19.31
N LYS A 369 -9.49 7.26 -19.51
CA LYS A 369 -10.28 7.83 -18.41
C LYS A 369 -10.78 6.80 -17.40
N SER A 370 -10.84 5.53 -17.82
CA SER A 370 -11.17 4.41 -16.93
C SER A 370 -10.04 4.04 -15.97
N ASP A 371 -8.81 4.48 -16.23
CA ASP A 371 -7.67 4.25 -15.36
C ASP A 371 -7.74 5.16 -14.14
N LYS A 372 -7.63 4.57 -12.94
CA LYS A 372 -7.55 5.32 -11.68
C LYS A 372 -6.23 6.07 -11.54
N ILE A 373 -5.18 5.60 -12.19
CA ILE A 373 -3.88 6.27 -12.22
C ILE A 373 -3.90 7.31 -13.33
N GLN A 374 -3.47 8.53 -12.98
CA GLN A 374 -3.37 9.63 -13.92
C GLN A 374 -2.56 9.22 -15.16
N THR A 375 -3.26 9.10 -16.28
CA THR A 375 -2.74 8.69 -17.57
C THR A 375 -3.14 9.72 -18.62
N VAL A 376 -2.15 10.26 -19.33
CA VAL A 376 -2.33 11.36 -20.28
C VAL A 376 -1.84 10.92 -21.64
N VAL A 377 -2.74 10.96 -22.63
CA VAL A 377 -2.39 10.82 -24.05
C VAL A 377 -1.99 12.21 -24.56
N VAL A 378 -0.69 12.44 -24.69
CA VAL A 378 -0.10 13.73 -25.05
C VAL A 378 -0.50 14.09 -26.48
N GLY A 379 -0.19 13.21 -27.43
CA GLY A 379 -0.47 13.43 -28.83
C GLY A 379 0.25 12.43 -29.71
N MET A 380 0.46 12.82 -30.97
CA MET A 380 1.21 12.07 -31.95
C MET A 380 2.42 12.90 -32.38
N THR A 381 3.59 12.29 -32.42
CA THR A 381 4.84 12.92 -32.86
C THR A 381 4.84 13.17 -34.37
N SER A 382 5.81 13.94 -34.85
CA SER A 382 6.05 14.12 -36.29
C SER A 382 6.38 12.81 -37.02
N LEU A 383 6.83 11.78 -36.29
CA LEU A 383 7.12 10.45 -36.81
C LEU A 383 5.91 9.52 -36.81
N GLY A 384 4.74 9.96 -36.35
CA GLY A 384 3.53 9.13 -36.31
C GLY A 384 3.34 8.33 -35.01
N LEU A 385 4.32 8.38 -34.10
CA LEU A 385 4.26 7.67 -32.81
C LEU A 385 3.31 8.37 -31.84
N VAL A 386 2.52 7.61 -31.08
CA VAL A 386 1.65 8.15 -30.03
C VAL A 386 2.37 8.18 -28.69
N GLU A 387 2.29 9.31 -28.01
CA GLU A 387 2.91 9.54 -26.70
C GLU A 387 1.88 9.47 -25.58
N ILE A 388 2.15 8.61 -24.60
CA ILE A 388 1.36 8.46 -23.39
C ILE A 388 2.28 8.61 -22.18
N THR A 389 1.82 9.34 -21.16
CA THR A 389 2.48 9.38 -19.86
C THR A 389 1.56 8.84 -18.78
N ARG A 390 2.08 8.03 -17.88
CA ARG A 390 1.33 7.47 -16.75
C ARG A 390 2.11 7.63 -15.45
N LYS A 391 1.45 8.16 -14.41
CA LYS A 391 2.07 8.39 -13.11
C LYS A 391 2.58 7.07 -12.51
N LYS A 392 3.82 7.08 -12.01
CA LYS A 392 4.42 5.91 -11.35
C LYS A 392 3.89 5.77 -9.92
N VAL A 393 3.08 4.75 -9.66
CA VAL A 393 2.48 4.47 -8.34
C VAL A 393 2.91 3.10 -7.82
N TYR A 394 2.82 2.06 -8.66
CA TYR A 394 3.23 0.70 -8.31
C TYR A 394 4.41 0.23 -9.15
N LEU A 395 5.05 -0.87 -8.74
CA LEU A 395 6.08 -1.53 -9.54
C LEU A 395 5.46 -2.26 -10.76
N PRO A 396 6.17 -2.38 -11.89
CA PRO A 396 5.69 -3.16 -13.03
C PRO A 396 5.39 -4.60 -12.63
N LEU A 397 4.35 -5.19 -13.23
CA LEU A 397 3.94 -6.56 -12.96
C LEU A 397 5.10 -7.56 -13.11
N SER A 398 5.93 -7.37 -14.14
CA SER A 398 7.11 -8.20 -14.40
C SER A 398 8.03 -8.35 -13.20
N ASN A 399 8.21 -7.29 -12.40
CA ASN A 399 9.11 -7.31 -11.23
C ASN A 399 8.65 -8.28 -10.13
N HIS A 400 7.37 -8.65 -10.12
CA HIS A 400 6.85 -9.61 -9.15
C HIS A 400 7.11 -11.07 -9.58
N TYR A 401 7.34 -11.32 -10.87
CA TYR A 401 7.41 -12.65 -11.48
C TYR A 401 8.72 -12.95 -12.22
N SER A 402 9.61 -11.96 -12.37
CA SER A 402 10.97 -12.14 -12.88
C SER A 402 11.82 -12.86 -11.83
N HIS A 403 12.14 -14.12 -12.12
CA HIS A 403 13.15 -14.92 -11.42
C HIS A 403 14.32 -15.21 -12.35
#